data_AF-A0AAW2QXY6-F1
#
_entry.id   AF-A0AAW2QXY6-F1
#
_cell.length_a   1.000
_cell.length_b   1.000
_cell.length_c   1.000
_cell.angle_alpha   90.00
_cell.angle_beta   90.00
_cell.angle_gamma   90.00
#
_symmetry.space_group_name_H-M   'P 1'
#
loop_
_entity.id
_entity.type
_entity.pdbx_description
1 polymer ?
#
loop_
_entity_poly.entity_id
_entity_poly.type
_entity_poly.pdbx_seq_one_letter_code
_entity_poly.pdbx_strand_id
1 'polypeptide(L)'
;MDVSARAMVEAIHASPTQAVLYLSGGASQGLRTREQEDRVSSQYLLKAIAYGCKVPASFVSELTDTEVPDEFEIQFDEDQELDQLINGQICFKVYPFLNDMSRAERKIILSGSFNPLHDGHLKLLEVAASILGEGYPCFELSAVNADKPPLTVSEIKRRVKQFEKVGKTVIISNQPYFYKKAELFPGSAFVIGADTAARLINPKYYSGDYGRMLEILSGCKSTGCVFLVGGRTVNGDFKVLDDFDIPQELKDMFIPIPTDKFRMDISSTEIRRSQGML
;
A
#
# COMPACT_ATOMS: atom_id res chain seq x y z
N MET A 1 -16.56 -12.21 -7.50
CA MET A 1 -15.78 -12.72 -6.36
C MET A 1 -16.75 -13.02 -5.24
N ASP A 2 -16.67 -14.22 -4.67
CA ASP A 2 -17.50 -14.63 -3.55
C ASP A 2 -17.21 -13.74 -2.32
N VAL A 3 -18.23 -13.40 -1.54
CA VAL A 3 -18.13 -12.49 -0.37
C VAL A 3 -17.13 -13.06 0.65
N SER A 4 -17.05 -14.39 0.73
CA SER A 4 -16.11 -15.19 1.52
C SER A 4 -14.65 -14.97 1.11
N ALA A 5 -14.37 -14.90 -0.20
CA ALA A 5 -13.02 -14.72 -0.72
C ALA A 5 -12.51 -13.29 -0.50
N ARG A 6 -13.40 -12.30 -0.57
CA ARG A 6 -13.07 -10.90 -0.30
C ARG A 6 -12.72 -10.66 1.17
N ALA A 7 -13.53 -11.17 2.09
CA ALA A 7 -13.26 -11.09 3.53
C ALA A 7 -11.94 -11.80 3.92
N MET A 8 -11.59 -12.89 3.22
CA MET A 8 -10.35 -13.61 3.43
C MET A 8 -9.12 -12.83 2.92
N VAL A 9 -9.19 -12.23 1.73
CA VAL A 9 -8.13 -11.34 1.21
C VAL A 9 -7.96 -10.13 2.12
N GLU A 10 -9.06 -9.55 2.62
CA GLU A 10 -9.05 -8.46 3.60
C GLU A 10 -8.40 -8.89 4.93
N ALA A 11 -8.67 -10.11 5.42
CA ALA A 11 -8.03 -10.64 6.63
C ALA A 11 -6.53 -10.89 6.45
N ILE A 12 -6.09 -11.36 5.27
CA ILE A 12 -4.66 -11.50 4.93
C ILE A 12 -3.98 -10.12 4.94
N HIS A 13 -4.61 -9.11 4.34
CA HIS A 13 -4.06 -7.75 4.29
C HIS A 13 -4.13 -6.99 5.62
N ALA A 14 -5.05 -7.35 6.52
CA ALA A 14 -5.23 -6.74 7.84
C ALA A 14 -4.48 -7.46 8.98
N SER A 15 -4.01 -8.70 8.74
CA SER A 15 -3.22 -9.46 9.71
C SER A 15 -1.85 -8.80 9.92
N PRO A 16 -1.41 -8.54 11.16
CA PRO A 16 -0.04 -8.15 11.46
C PRO A 16 0.97 -9.30 11.21
N THR A 17 0.47 -10.52 11.00
CA THR A 17 1.24 -11.72 10.70
C THR A 17 1.36 -11.84 9.18
N GLN A 18 2.57 -11.63 8.64
CA GLN A 18 2.88 -11.96 7.25
C GLN A 18 3.19 -13.45 7.18
N ALA A 19 2.21 -14.26 6.79
CA ALA A 19 2.39 -15.69 6.62
C ALA A 19 2.82 -15.99 5.18
N VAL A 20 4.00 -16.61 5.01
CA VAL A 20 4.39 -17.24 3.76
C VAL A 20 4.00 -18.71 3.86
N LEU A 21 3.04 -19.13 3.03
CA LEU A 21 2.57 -20.50 3.01
C LEU A 21 3.29 -21.32 1.94
N TYR A 22 4.02 -22.35 2.35
CA TYR A 22 4.54 -23.37 1.45
C TYR A 22 3.62 -24.59 1.52
N LEU A 23 2.98 -24.93 0.39
CA LEU A 23 2.25 -26.19 0.24
C LEU A 23 3.05 -27.09 -0.68
N SER A 24 3.50 -28.23 -0.14
CA SER A 24 4.05 -29.33 -0.92
C SER A 24 3.21 -30.57 -0.66
N GLY A 25 2.54 -31.07 -1.70
CA GLY A 25 1.74 -32.29 -1.63
C GLY A 25 1.68 -32.98 -2.99
N GLY A 26 1.81 -34.30 -3.00
CA GLY A 26 1.70 -35.14 -4.19
C GLY A 26 0.42 -35.96 -4.13
N ALA A 27 -0.28 -36.09 -5.26
CA ALA A 27 -1.49 -36.89 -5.39
C ALA A 27 -1.26 -38.32 -4.86
N SER A 28 -2.07 -38.76 -3.89
CA SER A 28 -2.13 -40.16 -3.48
C SER A 28 -2.80 -40.95 -4.60
N GLN A 29 -1.98 -41.61 -5.44
CA GLN A 29 -2.50 -42.39 -6.59
C GLN A 29 -3.48 -43.47 -6.11
N GLY A 30 -4.75 -43.33 -6.49
CA GLY A 30 -5.78 -44.37 -6.34
C GLY A 30 -6.79 -44.18 -5.21
N LEU A 31 -6.69 -43.13 -4.37
CA LEU A 31 -7.62 -42.92 -3.25
C LEU A 31 -8.75 -41.93 -3.55
N ARG A 32 -8.53 -40.98 -4.46
CA ARG A 32 -9.50 -39.94 -4.80
C ARG A 32 -9.56 -39.66 -6.30
N THR A 33 -10.69 -39.13 -6.75
CA THR A 33 -10.80 -38.50 -8.06
C THR A 33 -10.04 -37.16 -8.07
N ARG A 34 -9.74 -36.64 -9.26
CA ARG A 34 -9.09 -35.32 -9.40
C ARG A 34 -9.87 -34.19 -8.71
N GLU A 35 -11.19 -34.18 -8.84
CA GLU A 35 -12.04 -33.17 -8.21
C GLU A 35 -11.99 -33.23 -6.67
N GLN A 36 -11.88 -34.44 -6.12
CA GLN A 36 -11.73 -34.65 -4.68
C GLN A 36 -10.33 -34.23 -4.19
N GLU A 37 -9.27 -34.51 -4.95
CA GLU A 37 -7.91 -34.01 -4.65
C GLU A 37 -7.85 -32.48 -4.64
N ASP A 38 -8.46 -31.83 -5.62
CA ASP A 38 -8.51 -30.36 -5.73
C ASP A 38 -9.28 -29.76 -4.55
N ARG A 39 -10.38 -30.38 -4.13
CA ARG A 39 -11.16 -29.95 -2.97
C ARG A 39 -10.37 -30.03 -1.66
N VAL A 40 -9.72 -31.17 -1.40
CA VAL A 40 -8.90 -31.37 -0.19
C VAL A 40 -7.73 -30.38 -0.17
N SER A 41 -7.01 -30.25 -1.29
CA SER A 41 -5.89 -29.31 -1.42
C SER A 41 -6.34 -27.86 -1.17
N SER A 42 -7.50 -27.47 -1.73
CA SER A 42 -8.08 -26.15 -1.51
C SER A 42 -8.43 -25.91 -0.04
N GLN A 43 -9.04 -26.88 0.64
CA GLN A 43 -9.37 -26.76 2.06
C GLN A 43 -8.12 -26.60 2.93
N TYR A 44 -7.04 -27.33 2.66
CA TYR A 44 -5.78 -27.20 3.39
C TYR A 44 -5.09 -25.86 3.14
N LEU A 45 -5.17 -25.33 1.92
CA LEU A 45 -4.74 -23.96 1.62
C LEU A 45 -5.54 -22.93 2.43
N LEU A 46 -6.87 -23.02 2.43
CA LEU A 46 -7.72 -22.12 3.23
C LEU A 46 -7.45 -22.24 4.72
N LYS A 47 -7.22 -23.47 5.21
CA LYS A 47 -6.82 -23.78 6.59
C LYS A 47 -5.55 -23.03 6.93
N ALA A 48 -4.49 -23.25 6.18
CA ALA A 48 -3.21 -22.67 6.52
C ALA A 48 -3.19 -21.14 6.40
N ILE A 49 -3.96 -20.56 5.48
CA ILE A 49 -4.18 -19.10 5.45
C ILE A 49 -4.93 -18.62 6.70
N ALA A 50 -6.01 -19.30 7.12
CA ALA A 50 -6.75 -18.92 8.32
C ALA A 50 -5.88 -18.98 9.58
N TYR A 51 -5.07 -20.04 9.73
CA TYR A 51 -4.09 -20.15 10.82
C TYR A 51 -3.04 -19.03 10.77
N GLY A 52 -2.44 -18.78 9.61
CA GLY A 52 -1.48 -17.69 9.42
C GLY A 52 -2.07 -16.30 9.71
N CYS A 53 -3.35 -16.09 9.41
CA CYS A 53 -4.08 -14.86 9.71
C CYS A 53 -4.66 -14.81 11.13
N LYS A 54 -4.47 -15.87 11.94
CA LYS A 54 -5.06 -16.03 13.28
C LYS A 54 -6.58 -15.86 13.30
N VAL A 55 -7.24 -16.24 12.21
CA VAL A 55 -8.70 -16.21 12.09
C VAL A 55 -9.25 -17.53 12.61
N PRO A 56 -10.20 -17.52 13.56
CA PRO A 56 -10.87 -18.74 14.00
C PRO A 56 -11.57 -19.41 12.82
N ALA A 57 -11.23 -20.65 12.54
CA ALA A 57 -11.85 -21.40 11.46
C ALA A 57 -12.02 -22.87 11.88
N SER A 58 -13.22 -23.39 11.61
CA SER A 58 -13.58 -24.78 11.83
C SER A 58 -13.40 -25.55 10.53
N PHE A 59 -12.51 -26.55 10.54
CA PHE A 59 -12.23 -27.38 9.37
C PHE A 59 -12.64 -28.82 9.65
N VAL A 60 -13.37 -29.41 8.71
CA VAL A 60 -13.63 -30.86 8.69
C VAL A 60 -12.51 -31.50 7.89
N SER A 61 -11.73 -32.38 8.53
CA SER A 61 -10.65 -33.10 7.84
C SER A 61 -11.26 -34.08 6.84
N GLU A 62 -10.96 -33.89 5.56
CA GLU A 62 -11.26 -34.84 4.47
C GLU A 62 -10.06 -35.76 4.16
N LEU A 63 -8.99 -35.70 4.98
CA LEU A 63 -7.87 -36.63 4.92
C LEU A 63 -8.26 -38.00 5.47
N THR A 64 -7.69 -39.05 4.88
CA THR A 64 -7.76 -40.42 5.39
C THR A 64 -6.85 -40.58 6.61
N ASP A 65 -7.09 -41.62 7.43
CA ASP A 65 -6.27 -41.91 8.63
C ASP A 65 -4.77 -42.12 8.32
N THR A 66 -4.44 -42.40 7.06
CA THR A 66 -3.06 -42.57 6.57
C THR A 66 -2.39 -41.29 6.09
N GLU A 67 -3.15 -40.21 5.93
CA GLU A 67 -2.66 -38.92 5.45
C GLU A 67 -2.48 -37.98 6.65
N VAL A 68 -1.24 -37.93 7.16
CA VAL A 68 -0.83 -36.98 8.19
C VAL A 68 -0.13 -35.81 7.50
N PRO A 69 -0.68 -34.58 7.56
CA PRO A 69 -0.05 -33.42 6.97
C PRO A 69 1.16 -33.01 7.80
N ASP A 70 2.31 -32.81 7.14
CA ASP A 70 3.46 -32.15 7.76
C ASP A 70 3.15 -30.64 7.87
N GLU A 71 2.95 -30.16 9.09
CA GLU A 71 2.73 -28.74 9.37
C GLU A 71 4.04 -28.11 9.87
N PHE A 72 4.48 -27.02 9.23
CA PHE A 72 5.64 -26.26 9.64
C PHE A 72 5.32 -24.76 9.67
N GLU A 73 5.83 -24.08 10.69
CA GLU A 73 5.72 -22.63 10.86
C GLU A 73 7.13 -22.03 10.83
N ILE A 74 7.32 -21.02 9.98
CA ILE A 74 8.56 -20.24 9.95
C ILE A 74 8.22 -18.84 10.45
N GLN A 75 8.95 -18.41 11.47
CA GLN A 75 8.85 -17.05 11.98
C GLN A 75 10.00 -16.22 11.44
N PHE A 76 9.67 -15.03 10.95
CA PHE A 76 10.64 -14.07 10.45
C PHE A 76 10.78 -12.91 11.44
N ASP A 77 12.01 -12.47 11.67
CA ASP A 77 12.25 -11.21 12.37
C ASP A 77 12.00 -9.99 11.46
N GLU A 78 12.00 -8.79 12.04
CA GLU A 78 11.72 -7.56 11.30
C GLU A 78 12.68 -7.34 10.11
N ASP A 79 13.96 -7.67 10.27
CA ASP A 79 14.95 -7.45 9.23
C ASP A 79 14.70 -8.42 8.07
N GLN A 80 14.39 -9.68 8.36
CA GLN A 80 13.99 -10.69 7.37
C GLN A 80 12.69 -10.33 6.65
N GLU A 81 11.70 -9.78 7.34
CA GLU A 81 10.45 -9.30 6.71
C GLU A 81 10.73 -8.11 5.78
N LEU A 82 11.58 -7.17 6.20
CA LEU A 82 11.97 -6.04 5.37
C LEU A 82 12.80 -6.47 4.15
N ASP A 83 13.68 -7.46 4.30
CA ASP A 83 14.40 -8.07 3.17
C ASP A 83 13.44 -8.74 2.19
N GLN A 84 12.45 -9.50 2.68
CA GLN A 84 11.40 -10.08 1.85
C GLN A 84 10.62 -9.02 1.06
N LEU A 85 10.34 -7.88 1.70
CA LEU A 85 9.66 -6.76 1.04
C LEU A 85 10.51 -6.12 -0.05
N ILE A 86 11.78 -5.85 0.25
CA ILE A 86 12.74 -5.27 -0.71
C ILE A 86 12.92 -6.20 -1.92
N ASN A 87 12.97 -7.51 -1.68
CA ASN A 87 13.12 -8.54 -2.71
C ASN A 87 11.81 -8.90 -3.43
N GLY A 88 10.69 -8.27 -3.09
CA GLY A 88 9.42 -8.48 -3.79
C GLY A 88 8.64 -9.73 -3.39
N GLN A 89 9.06 -10.43 -2.33
CA GLN A 89 8.38 -11.63 -1.81
C GLN A 89 7.08 -11.28 -1.09
N ILE A 90 7.00 -10.09 -0.50
CA ILE A 90 5.78 -9.50 0.05
C ILE A 90 5.55 -8.10 -0.51
N CYS A 91 4.29 -7.70 -0.63
CA CYS A 91 3.93 -6.43 -1.29
C CYS A 91 4.08 -5.20 -0.39
N PHE A 92 3.72 -5.34 0.89
CA PHE A 92 3.79 -4.25 1.86
C PHE A 92 3.85 -4.77 3.30
N LYS A 93 4.39 -3.96 4.21
CA LYS A 93 4.40 -4.15 5.67
C LYS A 93 3.79 -2.93 6.35
N VAL A 94 2.94 -3.12 7.35
CA VAL A 94 2.25 -2.04 8.08
C VAL A 94 2.86 -1.88 9.47
N TYR A 95 3.10 -0.63 9.86
CA TYR A 95 3.55 -0.25 11.20
C TYR A 95 2.46 0.60 11.89
N PRO A 96 1.55 -0.01 12.67
CA PRO A 96 0.51 0.69 13.39
C PRO A 96 1.00 1.18 14.77
N PHE A 97 1.52 2.41 14.84
CA PHE A 97 2.07 2.95 16.10
C PHE A 97 1.01 3.42 17.11
N LEU A 98 -0.22 3.71 16.66
CA LEU A 98 -1.37 3.88 17.54
C LEU A 98 -2.28 2.66 17.36
N ASN A 99 -2.86 2.20 18.47
CA ASN A 99 -3.75 1.04 18.53
C ASN A 99 -5.13 1.28 17.90
N ASP A 100 -5.28 2.38 17.15
CA ASP A 100 -6.46 2.68 16.36
C ASP A 100 -6.33 1.95 15.02
N MET A 101 -6.50 0.63 15.08
CA MET A 101 -6.71 -0.20 13.90
C MET A 101 -8.14 0.04 13.41
N SER A 102 -8.38 1.23 12.88
CA SER A 102 -9.62 1.51 12.17
C SER A 102 -9.79 0.46 11.08
N ARG A 103 -10.90 -0.28 11.16
CA ARG A 103 -11.33 -1.25 10.14
C ARG A 103 -11.89 -0.57 8.89
N ALA A 104 -11.71 0.75 8.73
CA ALA A 104 -12.17 1.45 7.54
C ALA A 104 -11.52 0.80 6.30
N GLU A 105 -12.37 0.33 5.38
CA GLU A 105 -11.94 -0.28 4.13
C GLU A 105 -11.11 0.73 3.31
N ARG A 106 -11.54 2.00 3.29
CA ARG A 106 -10.86 3.12 2.63
C ARG A 106 -9.71 3.65 3.47
N LYS A 107 -8.51 3.71 2.88
CA LYS A 107 -7.34 4.41 3.43
C LYS A 107 -7.18 5.78 2.78
N ILE A 108 -6.60 6.72 3.52
CA ILE A 108 -6.21 8.05 3.04
C ILE A 108 -4.69 8.10 3.17
N ILE A 109 -4.00 7.87 2.04
CA ILE A 109 -2.59 7.50 2.00
C ILE A 109 -1.78 8.68 1.50
N LEU A 110 -0.98 9.30 2.37
CA LEU A 110 0.05 10.25 1.93
C LEU A 110 1.33 9.49 1.60
N SER A 111 1.64 9.37 0.31
CA SER A 111 2.88 8.75 -0.18
C SER A 111 4.05 9.73 -0.18
N GLY A 112 5.19 9.35 0.38
CA GLY A 112 6.35 10.24 0.44
C GLY A 112 7.67 9.56 0.80
N SER A 113 8.77 10.26 0.56
CA SER A 113 10.10 9.78 0.96
C SER A 113 10.40 10.00 2.45
N PHE A 114 9.74 10.97 3.08
CA PHE A 114 9.83 11.31 4.51
C PHE A 114 11.27 11.35 5.05
N ASN A 115 12.13 12.09 4.34
CA ASN A 115 13.54 12.18 4.67
C ASN A 115 13.97 13.65 4.87
N PRO A 116 13.52 14.33 5.95
CA PRO A 116 12.68 13.83 7.04
C PRO A 116 11.18 14.13 6.91
N LEU A 117 10.37 13.46 7.74
CA LEU A 117 8.99 13.84 8.07
C LEU A 117 8.98 15.24 8.71
N HIS A 118 7.91 16.01 8.49
CA HIS A 118 7.77 17.38 8.98
C HIS A 118 6.30 17.81 9.03
N ASP A 119 6.01 18.95 9.65
CA ASP A 119 4.64 19.44 9.91
C ASP A 119 3.80 19.61 8.65
N GLY A 120 4.42 20.02 7.53
CA GLY A 120 3.75 20.04 6.22
C GLY A 120 3.13 18.70 5.82
N HIS A 121 3.79 17.58 6.09
CA HIS A 121 3.22 16.25 5.81
C HIS A 121 2.07 15.91 6.76
N LEU A 122 2.23 16.20 8.05
CA LEU A 122 1.22 15.94 9.08
C LEU A 122 -0.06 16.72 8.77
N LYS A 123 0.08 18.02 8.50
CA LYS A 123 -1.05 18.90 8.20
C LYS A 123 -1.73 18.54 6.88
N LEU A 124 -0.97 18.16 5.85
CA LEU A 124 -1.52 17.73 4.57
C LEU A 124 -2.42 16.50 4.73
N LEU A 125 -1.95 15.49 5.48
CA LEU A 125 -2.73 14.28 5.74
C LEU A 125 -3.97 14.57 6.60
N GLU A 126 -3.83 15.41 7.63
CA GLU A 126 -4.95 15.86 8.48
C GLU A 126 -6.05 16.55 7.66
N VAL A 127 -5.68 17.49 6.80
CA VAL A 127 -6.63 18.20 5.94
C VAL A 127 -7.28 17.25 4.94
N ALA A 128 -6.51 16.37 4.31
CA ALA A 128 -7.04 15.36 3.39
C ALA A 128 -8.06 14.43 4.09
N ALA A 129 -7.77 14.00 5.31
CA ALA A 129 -8.70 13.21 6.13
C ALA A 129 -9.99 13.97 6.42
N SER A 130 -9.91 15.26 6.75
CA SER A 130 -11.09 16.10 6.99
C SER A 130 -11.98 16.30 5.76
N ILE A 131 -11.40 16.26 4.55
CA ILE A 131 -12.13 16.44 3.28
C ILE A 131 -12.91 15.18 2.91
N LEU A 132 -12.29 14.01 3.06
CA LEU A 132 -12.92 12.74 2.70
C LEU A 132 -13.84 12.16 3.78
N GLY A 133 -13.59 12.48 5.05
CA GLY A 133 -14.34 11.93 6.17
C GLY A 133 -13.94 10.49 6.48
N GLU A 134 -14.83 9.53 6.23
CA GLU A 134 -14.68 8.12 6.62
C GLU A 134 -13.56 7.41 5.83
N GLY A 135 -12.34 7.55 6.33
CA GLY A 135 -11.18 6.81 5.85
C GLY A 135 -10.06 6.83 6.87
N TYR A 136 -9.21 5.81 6.84
CA TYR A 136 -8.09 5.71 7.77
C TYR A 136 -6.87 6.49 7.26
N PRO A 137 -6.44 7.58 7.92
CA PRO A 137 -5.27 8.34 7.50
C PRO A 137 -3.98 7.58 7.84
N CYS A 138 -3.15 7.33 6.83
CA CYS A 138 -1.84 6.72 7.00
C CYS A 138 -0.82 7.29 6.02
N PHE A 139 0.45 7.05 6.32
CA PHE A 139 1.56 7.38 5.44
C PHE A 139 1.97 6.15 4.65
N GLU A 140 2.58 6.36 3.48
CA GLU A 140 3.19 5.29 2.71
C GLU A 140 4.59 5.67 2.24
N LEU A 141 5.56 4.81 2.53
CA LEU A 141 6.94 4.92 2.09
C LEU A 141 7.25 3.75 1.17
N SER A 142 7.65 4.04 -0.07
CA SER A 142 8.07 2.99 -1.00
C SER A 142 9.55 2.64 -0.77
N ALA A 143 9.80 1.37 -0.49
CA ALA A 143 11.14 0.81 -0.38
C ALA A 143 11.85 0.75 -1.74
N VAL A 144 11.09 0.57 -2.83
CA VAL A 144 11.60 0.57 -4.21
C VAL A 144 11.17 1.87 -4.89
N ASN A 145 12.11 2.54 -5.56
CA ASN A 145 11.82 3.76 -6.32
C ASN A 145 12.09 3.50 -7.80
N ALA A 146 11.33 4.13 -8.70
CA ALA A 146 11.54 3.97 -10.14
C ALA A 146 12.92 4.44 -10.60
N ASP A 147 13.44 5.52 -9.98
CA ASP A 147 14.66 6.20 -10.42
C ASP A 147 15.85 6.02 -9.45
N LYS A 148 15.71 5.23 -8.38
CA LYS A 148 16.73 5.08 -7.33
C LYS A 148 16.84 3.62 -6.87
N PRO A 149 18.02 3.20 -6.37
CA PRO A 149 18.15 1.88 -5.77
C PRO A 149 17.12 1.70 -4.62
N PRO A 150 16.70 0.45 -4.35
CA PRO A 150 15.89 0.16 -3.18
C PRO A 150 16.55 0.67 -1.89
N LEU A 151 15.73 1.10 -0.93
CA LEU A 151 16.19 1.50 0.39
C LEU A 151 16.76 0.28 1.11
N THR A 152 17.82 0.49 1.89
CA THR A 152 18.32 -0.55 2.80
C THR A 152 17.36 -0.74 3.98
N VAL A 153 17.39 -1.92 4.60
CA VAL A 153 16.66 -2.21 5.86
C VAL A 153 16.91 -1.12 6.91
N SER A 154 18.18 -0.73 7.09
CA SER A 154 18.56 0.32 8.04
C SER A 154 17.92 1.68 7.76
N GLU A 155 17.79 2.06 6.48
CA GLU A 155 17.16 3.32 6.09
C GLU A 155 15.64 3.30 6.27
N ILE A 156 15.00 2.16 5.96
CA ILE A 156 13.57 1.98 6.21
C ILE A 156 13.31 2.14 7.71
N LYS A 157 14.03 1.42 8.57
CA LYS A 157 13.89 1.51 10.04
C LYS A 157 14.13 2.93 10.55
N ARG A 158 15.15 3.63 10.02
CA ARG A 158 15.42 5.04 10.38
C ARG A 158 14.25 5.97 10.05
N ARG A 159 13.61 5.80 8.90
CA ARG A 159 12.47 6.63 8.47
C ARG A 159 11.19 6.24 9.22
N VAL A 160 10.96 4.95 9.43
CA VAL A 160 9.84 4.39 10.22
C VAL A 160 9.81 4.96 11.64
N LYS A 161 10.97 5.05 12.31
CA LYS A 161 11.08 5.61 13.67
C LYS A 161 10.54 7.04 13.84
N GLN A 162 10.45 7.82 12.76
CA GLN A 162 9.89 9.17 12.81
C GLN A 162 8.37 9.14 13.02
N PHE A 163 7.70 8.12 12.49
CA PHE A 163 6.26 7.91 12.60
C PHE A 163 5.86 7.38 13.99
N GLU A 164 6.71 6.56 14.59
CA GLU A 164 6.56 6.11 15.98
C GLU A 164 6.47 7.30 16.94
N LYS A 165 7.37 8.28 16.79
CA LYS A 165 7.42 9.48 17.63
C LYS A 165 6.15 10.34 17.56
N VAL A 166 5.43 10.30 16.44
CA VAL A 166 4.19 11.08 16.24
C VAL A 166 2.94 10.21 16.34
N GLY A 167 3.08 8.91 16.63
CA GLY A 167 1.98 7.96 16.71
C GLY A 167 1.18 7.87 15.41
N LYS A 168 1.82 7.74 14.24
CA LYS A 168 1.12 7.68 12.95
C LYS A 168 1.41 6.39 12.22
N THR A 169 0.39 5.75 11.66
CA THR A 169 0.59 4.52 10.88
C THR A 169 1.34 4.80 9.59
N VAL A 170 2.35 3.97 9.30
CA VAL A 170 3.09 4.00 8.04
C VAL A 170 3.06 2.62 7.39
N ILE A 171 2.76 2.60 6.09
CA ILE A 171 2.85 1.43 5.23
C ILE A 171 4.18 1.50 4.50
N ILE A 172 4.98 0.45 4.57
CA ILE A 172 6.15 0.27 3.71
C ILE A 172 5.72 -0.58 2.54
N SER A 173 5.81 -0.07 1.31
CA SER A 173 5.45 -0.84 0.10
C SER A 173 6.66 -1.07 -0.79
N ASN A 174 6.58 -2.05 -1.68
CA ASN A 174 7.57 -2.23 -2.76
C ASN A 174 7.11 -1.65 -4.11
N GLN A 175 6.05 -0.84 -4.12
CA GLN A 175 5.43 -0.35 -5.35
C GLN A 175 5.79 1.11 -5.63
N PRO A 176 6.60 1.41 -6.67
CA PRO A 176 7.00 2.79 -6.98
C PRO A 176 5.90 3.60 -7.66
N TYR A 177 4.93 2.94 -8.32
CA TYR A 177 3.91 3.59 -9.15
C TYR A 177 2.54 3.60 -8.48
N PHE A 178 1.79 4.70 -8.63
CA PHE A 178 0.45 4.83 -8.03
C PHE A 178 -0.56 3.83 -8.59
N TYR A 179 -0.50 3.46 -9.88
CA TYR A 179 -1.41 2.44 -10.42
C TYR A 179 -1.21 1.08 -9.73
N LYS A 180 0.03 0.72 -9.36
CA LYS A 180 0.32 -0.46 -8.55
C LYS A 180 -0.13 -0.34 -7.10
N LYS A 181 0.01 0.85 -6.52
CA LYS A 181 -0.55 1.12 -5.18
C LYS A 181 -2.08 1.01 -5.18
N ALA A 182 -2.74 1.42 -6.26
CA ALA A 182 -4.19 1.32 -6.41
C ALA A 182 -4.68 -0.14 -6.51
N GLU A 183 -3.86 -1.04 -7.09
CA GLU A 183 -4.10 -2.49 -7.03
C GLU A 183 -4.01 -3.03 -5.59
N LEU A 184 -3.06 -2.55 -4.79
CA LEU A 184 -2.89 -2.95 -3.38
C LEU A 184 -3.91 -2.34 -2.41
N PHE A 185 -4.37 -1.12 -2.69
CA PHE A 185 -5.26 -0.35 -1.83
C PHE A 185 -6.49 0.12 -2.60
N PRO A 186 -7.33 -0.81 -3.11
CA PRO A 186 -8.52 -0.45 -3.87
C PRO A 186 -9.46 0.44 -3.04
N GLY A 187 -10.17 1.36 -3.70
CA GLY A 187 -11.10 2.29 -3.07
C GLY A 187 -10.47 3.37 -2.19
N SER A 188 -9.13 3.38 -2.06
CA SER A 188 -8.39 4.32 -1.20
C SER A 188 -8.08 5.64 -1.90
N ALA A 189 -7.78 6.66 -1.11
CA ALA A 189 -7.39 7.97 -1.62
C ALA A 189 -5.89 8.19 -1.45
N PHE A 190 -5.22 8.66 -2.49
CA PHE A 190 -3.81 9.03 -2.47
C PHE A 190 -3.66 10.54 -2.35
N VAL A 191 -3.04 10.98 -1.26
CA VAL A 191 -2.74 12.39 -1.02
C VAL A 191 -1.39 12.70 -1.66
N ILE A 192 -1.37 13.68 -2.55
CA ILE A 192 -0.20 14.05 -3.35
C ILE A 192 -0.05 15.58 -3.43
N GLY A 193 1.17 16.04 -3.70
CA GLY A 193 1.42 17.44 -4.04
C GLY A 193 1.13 17.74 -5.52
N ALA A 194 0.90 19.01 -5.82
CA ALA A 194 0.76 19.54 -7.18
C ALA A 194 1.90 19.08 -8.12
N ASP A 195 3.14 19.02 -7.61
CA ASP A 195 4.29 18.53 -8.37
C ASP A 195 4.16 17.06 -8.80
N THR A 196 3.54 16.22 -7.98
CA THR A 196 3.27 14.81 -8.29
C THR A 196 2.08 14.67 -9.24
N ALA A 197 1.03 15.48 -9.07
CA ALA A 197 -0.11 15.49 -10.00
C ALA A 197 0.35 15.83 -11.43
N ALA A 198 1.21 16.84 -11.57
CA ALA A 198 1.82 17.21 -12.85
C ALA A 198 2.62 16.06 -13.48
N ARG A 199 3.30 15.23 -12.68
CA ARG A 199 4.02 14.04 -13.18
C ARG A 199 3.06 12.93 -13.60
N LEU A 200 1.99 12.70 -12.85
CA LEU A 200 1.00 11.65 -13.14
C LEU A 200 0.33 11.87 -14.50
N ILE A 201 0.01 13.12 -14.85
CA ILE A 201 -0.64 13.45 -16.13
C ILE A 201 0.35 13.84 -17.23
N ASN A 202 1.63 13.49 -17.11
CA ASN A 202 2.65 13.80 -18.11
C ASN A 202 3.03 12.56 -18.93
N PRO A 203 2.74 12.52 -20.25
CA PRO A 203 3.06 11.39 -21.12
C PRO A 203 4.52 10.95 -21.13
N LYS A 204 5.47 11.84 -20.74
CA LYS A 204 6.89 11.49 -20.60
C LYS A 204 7.11 10.27 -19.68
N TYR A 205 6.28 10.09 -18.65
CA TYR A 205 6.36 8.94 -17.73
C TYR A 205 5.70 7.67 -18.29
N TYR A 206 5.13 7.74 -19.50
CA TYR A 206 4.40 6.69 -20.18
C TYR A 206 4.98 6.44 -21.57
N SER A 207 6.31 6.45 -21.69
CA SER A 207 7.04 6.30 -22.96
C SER A 207 6.68 7.36 -24.01
N GLY A 208 6.21 8.53 -23.58
CA GLY A 208 5.74 9.61 -24.45
C GLY A 208 4.32 9.40 -25.00
N ASP A 209 3.62 8.34 -24.58
CA ASP A 209 2.32 7.94 -25.11
C ASP A 209 1.18 8.44 -24.21
N TYR A 210 0.38 9.36 -24.75
CA TYR A 210 -0.80 9.92 -24.08
C TYR A 210 -1.93 8.89 -23.93
N GLY A 211 -2.13 8.01 -24.91
CA GLY A 211 -3.13 6.94 -24.85
C GLY A 211 -2.80 5.94 -23.75
N ARG A 212 -1.53 5.55 -23.63
CA ARG A 212 -1.04 4.70 -22.54
C ARG A 212 -1.19 5.34 -21.15
N MET A 213 -0.94 6.65 -21.06
CA MET A 213 -1.18 7.40 -19.82
C MET A 213 -2.66 7.34 -19.42
N LEU A 214 -3.57 7.62 -20.35
CA LEU A 214 -5.01 7.54 -20.12
C LEU A 214 -5.44 6.13 -19.72
N GLU A 215 -4.95 5.11 -20.40
CA GLU A 215 -5.25 3.70 -20.09
C GLU A 215 -4.85 3.35 -18.65
N ILE A 216 -3.62 3.66 -18.24
CA ILE A 216 -3.11 3.33 -16.91
C ILE A 216 -3.86 4.10 -15.81
N LEU A 217 -4.11 5.40 -16.01
CA LEU A 217 -4.85 6.20 -15.04
C LEU A 217 -6.34 5.83 -14.99
N SER A 218 -6.94 5.42 -16.10
CA SER A 218 -8.30 4.86 -16.13
C SER A 218 -8.37 3.53 -15.38
N GLY A 219 -7.33 2.69 -15.50
CA GLY A 219 -7.18 1.49 -14.69
C GLY A 219 -7.15 1.81 -13.19
N CYS A 220 -6.37 2.80 -12.78
CA CYS A 220 -6.35 3.30 -11.40
C CYS A 220 -7.73 3.82 -10.96
N LYS A 221 -8.43 4.57 -11.80
CA LYS A 221 -9.80 5.04 -11.52
C LYS A 221 -10.78 3.88 -11.32
N SER A 222 -10.64 2.81 -12.10
CA SER A 222 -11.52 1.63 -12.02
C SER A 222 -11.40 0.86 -10.70
N THR A 223 -10.31 1.03 -9.95
CA THR A 223 -10.19 0.46 -8.58
C THR A 223 -10.96 1.27 -7.53
N GLY A 224 -11.57 2.40 -7.91
CA GLY A 224 -12.25 3.33 -7.01
C GLY A 224 -11.30 4.28 -6.28
N CYS A 225 -10.03 4.33 -6.68
CA CYS A 225 -9.05 5.24 -6.10
C CYS A 225 -9.22 6.68 -6.59
N VAL A 226 -8.88 7.63 -5.71
CA VAL A 226 -8.89 9.07 -6.00
C VAL A 226 -7.57 9.72 -5.55
N PHE A 227 -7.23 10.86 -6.14
CA PHE A 227 -6.05 11.66 -5.78
C PHE A 227 -6.49 12.97 -5.13
N LEU A 228 -6.07 13.21 -3.88
CA LEU A 228 -6.23 14.51 -3.24
C LEU A 228 -4.98 15.35 -3.47
N VAL A 229 -5.14 16.52 -4.09
CA VAL A 229 -4.01 17.32 -4.57
C VAL A 229 -3.84 18.56 -3.72
N GLY A 230 -2.80 18.56 -2.90
CA GLY A 230 -2.34 19.72 -2.14
C GLY A 230 -1.52 20.69 -2.99
N GLY A 231 -1.80 21.98 -2.87
CA GLY A 231 -1.01 23.02 -3.54
C GLY A 231 0.45 23.00 -3.08
N ARG A 232 1.38 23.29 -4.00
CA ARG A 232 2.82 23.29 -3.70
C ARG A 232 3.58 24.29 -4.57
N THR A 233 4.63 24.87 -4.00
CA THR A 233 5.60 25.67 -4.76
C THR A 233 6.45 24.77 -5.65
N VAL A 234 6.35 24.95 -6.97
CA VAL A 234 7.09 24.25 -8.02
C VAL A 234 7.87 25.29 -8.81
N ASN A 235 9.20 25.19 -8.81
CA ASN A 235 10.09 26.15 -9.50
C ASN A 235 9.86 27.63 -9.10
N GLY A 236 9.43 27.89 -7.86
CA GLY A 236 9.15 29.24 -7.35
C GLY A 236 7.71 29.69 -7.50
N ASP A 237 6.89 28.98 -8.28
CA ASP A 237 5.47 29.28 -8.46
C ASP A 237 4.60 28.34 -7.63
N PHE A 238 3.68 28.88 -6.85
CA PHE A 238 2.69 28.08 -6.14
C PHE A 238 1.65 27.53 -7.13
N LYS A 239 1.57 26.21 -7.25
CA LYS A 239 0.66 25.49 -8.15
C LYS A 239 -0.42 24.75 -7.37
N VAL A 240 -1.65 24.75 -7.88
CA VAL A 240 -2.82 23.99 -7.41
C VAL A 240 -3.33 23.06 -8.50
N LEU A 241 -4.33 22.22 -8.21
CA LEU A 241 -4.89 21.29 -9.18
C LEU A 241 -5.42 21.99 -10.45
N ASP A 242 -6.08 23.14 -10.28
CA ASP A 242 -6.70 23.90 -11.37
C ASP A 242 -5.68 24.50 -12.36
N ASP A 243 -4.37 24.50 -12.01
CA ASP A 243 -3.30 24.92 -12.91
C ASP A 243 -2.88 23.82 -13.90
N PHE A 244 -3.45 22.62 -13.80
CA PHE A 244 -3.11 21.47 -14.64
C PHE A 244 -4.25 21.10 -15.59
N ASP A 245 -3.90 20.80 -16.83
CA ASP A 245 -4.84 20.29 -17.84
C ASP A 245 -5.08 18.78 -17.62
N ILE A 246 -6.00 18.48 -16.70
CA ILE A 246 -6.41 17.09 -16.39
C ILE A 246 -7.38 16.61 -17.48
N PRO A 247 -7.12 15.48 -18.15
CA PRO A 247 -8.03 14.91 -19.13
C PRO A 247 -9.44 14.71 -18.56
N GLN A 248 -10.46 15.04 -19.37
CA GLN A 248 -11.85 15.07 -18.91
C GLN A 248 -12.33 13.73 -18.34
N GLU A 249 -11.81 12.61 -18.87
CA GLU A 249 -12.10 11.24 -18.45
C GLU A 249 -11.57 10.92 -17.05
N LEU A 250 -10.58 11.67 -16.57
CA LEU A 250 -9.89 11.46 -15.30
C LEU A 250 -10.25 12.52 -14.24
N LYS A 251 -10.95 13.58 -14.62
CA LYS A 251 -11.15 14.79 -13.81
C LYS A 251 -11.79 14.52 -12.44
N ASP A 252 -12.76 13.61 -12.39
CA ASP A 252 -13.46 13.19 -11.16
C ASP A 252 -12.60 12.38 -10.18
N MET A 253 -11.49 11.82 -10.64
CA MET A 253 -10.52 11.12 -9.80
C MET A 253 -9.57 12.09 -9.09
N PHE A 254 -9.42 13.35 -9.54
CA PHE A 254 -8.57 14.34 -8.89
C PHE A 254 -9.40 15.35 -8.10
N ILE A 255 -9.15 15.43 -6.80
CA ILE A 255 -9.89 16.27 -5.84
C ILE A 255 -8.93 17.35 -5.31
N PRO A 256 -9.23 18.64 -5.46
CA PRO A 256 -8.36 19.70 -4.95
C PRO A 256 -8.44 19.78 -3.43
N ILE A 257 -7.29 19.99 -2.77
CA ILE A 257 -7.26 20.45 -1.37
C ILE A 257 -7.26 21.99 -1.39
N PRO A 258 -8.27 22.65 -0.81
CA PRO A 258 -8.37 24.11 -0.83
C PRO A 258 -7.19 24.79 -0.13
N THR A 259 -6.71 25.91 -0.70
CA THR A 259 -5.52 26.63 -0.24
C THR A 259 -5.72 27.36 1.09
N ASP A 260 -6.97 27.72 1.41
CA ASP A 260 -7.38 28.24 2.71
C ASP A 260 -7.29 27.17 3.81
N LYS A 261 -7.39 25.89 3.45
CA LYS A 261 -7.24 24.76 4.38
C LYS A 261 -5.80 24.26 4.49
N PHE A 262 -5.04 24.32 3.40
CA PHE A 262 -3.64 23.87 3.37
C PHE A 262 -2.76 24.77 2.50
N ARG A 263 -1.81 25.44 3.15
CA ARG A 263 -0.66 26.07 2.51
C ARG A 263 0.52 26.06 3.47
N MET A 264 1.53 25.26 3.16
CA MET A 264 2.77 25.19 3.94
C MET A 264 3.97 25.08 2.99
N ASP A 265 4.82 26.11 3.00
CA ASP A 265 6.05 26.15 2.21
C ASP A 265 7.21 25.54 3.01
N ILE A 266 7.10 24.24 3.32
CA ILE A 266 8.13 23.44 3.98
C ILE A 266 8.50 22.26 3.09
N SER A 267 9.79 22.07 2.80
CA SER A 267 10.29 20.87 2.14
C SER A 267 11.36 20.13 2.94
N SER A 268 11.36 18.80 2.87
CA SER A 268 12.44 17.97 3.43
C SER A 268 13.81 18.35 2.86
N THR A 269 13.89 18.86 1.62
CA THR A 269 15.15 19.26 1.00
C THR A 269 15.74 20.51 1.65
N GLU A 270 14.91 21.51 1.96
CA GLU A 270 15.35 22.70 2.70
C GLU A 270 15.75 22.35 4.14
N ILE A 271 15.03 21.43 4.79
CA ILE A 271 15.41 20.93 6.12
C ILE A 271 16.77 20.23 6.07
N ARG A 272 17.03 19.39 5.08
CA ARG A 272 18.36 18.76 4.92
C ARG A 272 19.45 19.81 4.66
N ARG A 273 19.17 20.85 3.87
CA ARG A 273 20.09 21.98 3.66
C ARG A 273 20.42 22.69 4.96
N SER A 274 19.41 23.06 5.74
CA SER A 274 19.60 23.79 7.00
C SER A 274 20.30 22.96 8.08
N GLN A 275 20.18 21.63 8.03
CA GLN A 275 20.83 20.69 8.93
C GLN A 275 22.20 20.18 8.43
N GLY A 276 22.67 20.61 7.26
CA GLY A 276 23.95 20.16 6.70
C GLY A 276 23.98 18.69 6.27
N MET A 277 22.84 18.13 5.86
CA MET A 277 22.65 16.71 5.51
C MET A 277 22.56 16.45 3.99
N LEU A 278 23.06 17.37 3.15
CA LEU A 278 23.13 17.20 1.70
C LEU A 278 24.51 16.73 1.23
#